data_AF-A0A6G1RJ82-F1
#
_entry.id   AF-A0A6G1RJ82-F1
#
_cell.length_a   1.000
_cell.length_b   1.000
_cell.length_c   1.000
_cell.angle_alpha   90.00
_cell.angle_beta   90.00
_cell.angle_gamma   90.00
#
_symmetry.space_group_name_H-M   'P 1'
#
loop_
_entity.id
_entity.type
_entity.pdbx_description
1 polymer ?
#
loop_
_entity_poly.entity_id
_entity_poly.type
_entity_poly.pdbx_seq_one_letter_code
_entity_poly.pdbx_strand_id
1 'polypeptide(L)'
;QVWGLPSHHKVLPGQWYSKPFATFHQINAFEDHGCVVLDLCCQDDGATLATYKLQNLRRSGEGLDQVYDSISRAFPRRFVLPLNVNSDTPVGKNLNPLSYSLARAV
;
A
#
# COMPACT_ATOMS: atom_id res chain seq x y z
N GLN A 1 -21.45 17.16 -15.99
CA GLN A 1 -21.82 15.96 -16.77
C GLN A 1 -20.66 14.98 -16.76
N VAL A 2 -20.67 13.95 -15.91
CA VAL A 2 -19.95 12.66 -16.11
C VAL A 2 -20.69 11.60 -15.27
N TRP A 3 -21.63 10.93 -15.96
CA TRP A 3 -22.15 9.56 -15.81
C TRP A 3 -22.89 9.10 -14.54
N GLY A 4 -24.22 9.21 -14.59
CA GLY A 4 -25.15 8.34 -13.88
C GLY A 4 -25.31 6.98 -14.57
N LEU A 5 -24.30 6.12 -14.45
CA LEU A 5 -24.46 4.69 -14.71
C LEU A 5 -24.74 3.97 -13.38
N PRO A 6 -25.58 2.91 -13.35
CA PRO A 6 -25.70 2.07 -12.18
C PRO A 6 -24.32 1.48 -11.92
N SER A 7 -23.74 1.78 -10.77
CA SER A 7 -22.50 1.17 -10.35
C SER A 7 -22.76 -0.30 -10.01
N HIS A 8 -22.49 -1.19 -10.96
CA HIS A 8 -22.40 -2.61 -10.70
C HIS A 8 -21.12 -2.86 -9.88
N HIS A 9 -21.17 -2.54 -8.59
CA HIS A 9 -20.10 -2.80 -7.63
C HIS A 9 -19.96 -4.31 -7.43
N LYS A 10 -19.23 -4.96 -8.34
CA LYS A 10 -18.90 -6.38 -8.26
C LYS A 10 -17.51 -6.52 -7.63
N VAL A 11 -17.44 -7.26 -6.53
CA VAL A 11 -16.15 -7.68 -5.98
C VAL A 11 -15.46 -8.60 -6.99
N LEU A 12 -14.23 -8.27 -7.36
CA LEU A 12 -13.43 -9.13 -8.22
C LEU A 12 -12.93 -10.35 -7.43
N PRO A 13 -12.97 -11.55 -8.01
CA PRO A 13 -12.38 -12.72 -7.38
C PRO A 13 -10.86 -12.57 -7.35
N GLY A 14 -10.23 -12.80 -6.20
CA GLY A 14 -8.79 -12.68 -6.04
C GLY A 14 -8.41 -12.26 -4.62
N GLN A 15 -7.27 -12.73 -4.14
CA GLN A 15 -6.69 -12.31 -2.87
C GLN A 15 -5.22 -12.00 -3.10
N TRP A 16 -4.79 -10.83 -2.69
CA TRP A 16 -3.39 -10.42 -2.73
C TRP A 16 -2.86 -10.38 -1.30
N TYR A 17 -1.71 -11.00 -1.09
CA TYR A 17 -1.02 -11.02 0.18
C TYR A 17 0.31 -10.28 0.07
N SER A 18 0.72 -9.65 1.16
CA SER A 18 2.02 -9.05 1.29
C SER A 18 2.59 -9.31 2.68
N LYS A 19 3.83 -8.89 2.91
CA LYS A 19 4.36 -8.79 4.26
C LYS A 19 3.51 -7.78 5.05
N PRO A 20 3.44 -7.91 6.39
CA PRO A 20 2.75 -6.92 7.22
C PRO A 20 3.34 -5.52 7.03
N PHE A 21 2.47 -4.52 6.99
CA PHE A 21 2.82 -3.10 7.04
C PHE A 21 1.64 -2.32 7.63
N ALA A 22 1.92 -1.16 8.24
CA ALA A 22 0.91 -0.17 8.55
C ALA A 22 0.85 0.87 7.42
N THR A 23 -0.36 1.32 7.09
CA THR A 23 -0.58 2.44 6.17
C THR A 23 -1.78 3.24 6.63
N PHE A 24 -1.70 4.56 6.46
CA PHE A 24 -2.83 5.48 6.71
C PHE A 24 -3.27 6.18 5.43
N HIS A 25 -2.34 6.44 4.52
CA HIS A 25 -2.57 7.27 3.35
C HIS A 25 -2.21 6.51 2.08
N GLN A 26 -3.19 6.39 1.19
CA GLN A 26 -2.96 6.10 -0.21
C GLN A 26 -2.44 7.36 -0.91
N ILE A 27 -1.40 7.21 -1.73
CA ILE A 27 -0.85 8.28 -2.56
C ILE A 27 -1.66 8.40 -3.83
N ASN A 28 -1.77 7.30 -4.60
CA ASN A 28 -2.55 7.24 -5.83
C ASN A 28 -2.92 5.77 -6.15
N ALA A 29 -3.91 5.58 -7.02
CA ALA A 29 -4.19 4.30 -7.66
C ALA A 29 -4.59 4.53 -9.12
N PHE A 30 -4.14 3.65 -10.02
CA PHE A 30 -4.49 3.71 -11.43
C PHE A 30 -4.45 2.31 -12.08
N GLU A 31 -5.06 2.19 -13.24
CA GLU A 31 -5.07 0.96 -14.04
C GLU A 31 -3.99 1.03 -15.12
N ASP A 32 -3.24 -0.05 -15.30
CA ASP A 32 -2.27 -0.17 -16.40
C ASP A 32 -2.00 -1.64 -16.76
N HIS A 33 -2.03 -1.98 -18.05
CA HIS A 33 -1.77 -3.32 -18.59
C HIS A 33 -2.45 -4.47 -17.80
N GLY A 34 -3.72 -4.33 -17.46
CA GLY A 34 -4.47 -5.37 -16.71
C GLY A 34 -4.07 -5.50 -15.25
N CYS A 35 -3.41 -4.49 -14.69
CA CYS A 35 -3.07 -4.39 -13.28
C CYS A 35 -3.70 -3.14 -12.66
N VAL A 36 -3.95 -3.20 -11.35
CA VAL A 36 -4.08 -2.01 -10.51
C VAL A 36 -2.71 -1.68 -9.93
N VAL A 37 -2.21 -0.48 -10.21
CA VAL A 37 -1.02 0.07 -9.56
C VAL A 37 -1.49 0.89 -8.36
N LEU A 38 -1.00 0.53 -7.18
CA LEU A 38 -1.39 1.12 -5.90
C LEU A 38 -0.16 1.66 -5.19
N ASP A 39 -0.12 2.96 -4.97
CA ASP A 39 0.96 3.64 -4.25
C ASP A 39 0.49 4.02 -2.84
N LEU A 40 1.20 3.53 -1.83
CA LEU A 40 0.85 3.72 -0.41
C LEU A 40 2.03 4.30 0.38
N CYS A 41 1.73 5.10 1.41
CA CYS A 41 2.70 5.41 2.45
C CYS A 41 2.74 4.27 3.47
N CYS A 42 3.80 3.46 3.47
CA CYS A 42 3.90 2.25 4.28
C CYS A 42 4.94 2.38 5.40
N GLN A 43 4.64 1.79 6.54
CA GLN A 43 5.54 1.60 7.68
C GLN A 43 5.67 0.12 7.96
N ASP A 44 6.88 -0.35 8.25
CA ASP A 44 7.14 -1.78 8.45
C ASP A 44 6.86 -2.24 9.89
N ASP A 45 6.68 -1.31 10.82
CA ASP A 45 6.23 -1.60 12.19
C ASP A 45 4.77 -1.18 12.43
N GLY A 46 4.18 -1.70 13.50
CA GLY A 46 2.86 -1.31 14.00
C GLY A 46 2.93 -0.31 15.17
N ALA A 47 4.10 0.31 15.43
CA ALA A 47 4.34 1.09 16.64
C ALA A 47 3.83 2.54 16.52
N THR A 48 3.59 3.01 15.29
CA THR A 48 3.28 4.40 14.97
C THR A 48 2.11 4.99 15.73
N LEU A 49 1.07 4.20 16.04
CA LEU A 49 -0.07 4.71 16.80
C LEU A 49 0.32 5.14 18.23
N ALA A 50 1.32 4.47 18.83
CA ALA A 50 1.80 4.82 20.17
C ALA A 50 2.50 6.19 20.19
N THR A 51 3.08 6.61 19.06
CA THR A 51 3.71 7.93 18.92
C THR A 51 2.68 9.06 19.04
N TYR A 52 1.49 8.90 18.46
CA TYR A 52 0.46 9.94 18.43
C TYR A 52 -0.27 10.16 19.77
N LYS A 53 0.23 9.61 20.88
CA LYS A 53 -0.28 9.93 22.22
C LYS A 53 0.01 11.38 22.57
N LEU A 54 -0.96 12.09 23.16
CA LEU A 54 -0.83 13.50 23.54
C LEU A 54 0.41 13.81 24.38
N GLN A 55 0.79 12.90 25.28
CA GLN A 55 1.99 13.03 26.12
C GLN A 55 3.31 13.08 25.30
N ASN A 56 3.34 12.44 24.14
CA ASN A 56 4.47 12.44 23.23
C ASN A 56 4.41 13.69 22.33
N LEU A 57 3.22 14.01 21.80
CA LEU A 57 3.02 15.18 20.93
C LEU A 57 3.22 16.53 21.62
N ARG A 58 3.16 16.57 22.96
CA ARG A 58 3.43 17.77 23.77
C ARG A 58 4.90 17.94 24.16
N ARG A 59 5.79 17.02 23.77
CA ARG A 59 7.23 17.16 24.01
C ARG A 59 7.86 18.18 23.07
N SER A 60 9.00 18.72 23.47
CA SER A 60 9.81 19.67 22.69
C SER A 60 11.30 19.44 22.92
N GLY A 61 12.14 20.00 22.05
CA GLY A 61 13.60 19.82 22.09
C GLY A 61 14.01 18.35 22.03
N GLU A 62 15.03 17.97 22.79
CA GLU A 62 15.57 16.61 22.83
C GLU A 62 14.51 15.54 23.14
N GLY A 63 13.49 15.88 23.93
CA GLY A 63 12.41 14.96 24.26
C GLY A 63 11.50 14.63 23.08
N LEU A 64 11.37 15.56 22.12
CA LEU A 64 10.66 15.33 20.85
C LEU A 64 11.55 14.53 19.88
N ASP A 65 12.85 14.81 19.83
CA ASP A 65 13.80 14.10 18.98
C ASP A 65 13.82 12.60 19.33
N GLN A 66 13.87 12.26 20.61
CA GLN A 66 13.78 10.86 21.08
C GLN A 66 12.48 10.16 20.68
N VAL A 67 11.35 10.88 20.70
CA VAL A 67 10.08 10.33 20.24
C VAL A 67 10.14 10.08 18.74
N TYR A 68 10.65 11.03 17.96
CA TYR A 68 10.75 10.91 16.51
C TYR A 68 11.68 9.77 16.08
N ASP A 69 12.81 9.59 16.75
CA ASP A 69 13.77 8.53 16.45
C ASP A 69 13.25 7.13 16.81
N SER A 70 12.22 7.04 17.66
CA SER A 70 11.59 5.77 18.03
C SER A 70 10.56 5.25 17.01
N ILE A 71 10.24 6.03 15.97
CA ILE A 71 9.17 5.71 15.00
C ILE A 71 9.76 5.12 13.73
N SER A 72 9.19 4.02 13.21
CA SER A 72 9.44 3.67 11.81
C SER A 72 8.95 4.77 10.88
N ARG A 73 9.85 5.25 10.05
CA ARG A 73 9.51 6.21 8.98
C ARG A 73 8.56 5.54 7.98
N ALA A 74 7.59 6.31 7.51
CA ALA A 74 6.74 5.89 6.40
C ALA A 74 7.47 6.17 5.08
N PHE A 75 7.52 5.17 4.20
CA PHE A 75 8.09 5.31 2.87
C PHE A 75 7.05 4.99 1.79
N PRO A 76 7.05 5.71 0.65
CA PRO A 76 6.23 5.34 -0.49
C PRO A 76 6.56 3.92 -0.96
N ARG A 77 5.52 3.10 -1.15
CA ARG A 77 5.62 1.73 -1.66
C ARG A 77 4.59 1.51 -2.74
N ARG A 78 5.07 1.05 -3.90
CA ARG A 78 4.22 0.67 -5.04
C ARG A 78 3.91 -0.82 -5.00
N PHE A 79 2.63 -1.14 -5.09
CA PHE A 79 2.11 -2.48 -5.32
C PHE A 79 1.55 -2.54 -6.74
N VAL A 80 1.79 -3.67 -7.42
CA VAL A 80 1.19 -3.97 -8.72
C VAL A 80 0.34 -5.21 -8.54
N LEU A 81 -0.97 -5.08 -8.75
CA LEU A 81 -1.97 -6.09 -8.49
C LEU A 81 -2.55 -6.59 -9.84
N PRO A 82 -2.09 -7.73 -10.37
CA PRO A 82 -2.63 -8.30 -11.60
C PRO A 82 -4.10 -8.71 -11.41
N LEU A 83 -4.97 -8.33 -12.33
CA LEU A 83 -6.42 -8.60 -12.25
C LEU A 83 -6.83 -9.92 -12.91
N ASN A 84 -6.05 -10.38 -13.90
CA ASN A 84 -6.37 -11.59 -14.68
C ASN A 84 -5.59 -12.80 -14.14
N VAL A 85 -5.94 -13.28 -12.95
CA VAL A 85 -5.38 -14.50 -12.35
C VAL A 85 -6.43 -15.61 -12.36
N ASN A 86 -6.09 -16.76 -12.94
CA ASN A 86 -6.96 -17.92 -13.11
C ASN A 86 -6.21 -19.24 -12.88
N SER A 87 -6.87 -20.38 -13.10
CA SER A 87 -6.29 -21.72 -12.93
C SER A 87 -5.07 -22.00 -13.82
N ASP A 88 -4.95 -21.29 -14.94
CA ASP A 88 -3.87 -21.48 -15.91
C ASP A 88 -2.69 -20.53 -15.66
N THR A 89 -2.80 -19.65 -14.66
CA THR A 89 -1.77 -18.67 -14.33
C THR A 89 -0.57 -19.36 -13.66
N PRO A 90 0.67 -19.13 -14.14
CA PRO A 90 1.85 -19.79 -13.57
C PRO A 90 2.09 -19.42 -12.11
N VAL A 91 2.17 -20.42 -11.23
CA VAL A 91 2.51 -20.25 -9.82
C VAL A 91 4.01 -19.96 -9.65
N GLY A 92 4.37 -19.04 -8.75
CA GLY A 92 5.76 -18.77 -8.39
C GLY A 92 6.52 -17.94 -9.43
N LYS A 93 5.85 -17.42 -10.45
CA LYS A 93 6.43 -16.50 -11.44
C LYS A 93 5.96 -15.08 -11.17
N ASN A 94 6.83 -14.11 -11.43
CA ASN A 94 6.43 -12.71 -11.37
C ASN A 94 5.40 -12.40 -12.46
N LEU A 95 4.23 -11.94 -12.05
CA LEU A 95 3.10 -11.58 -12.89
C LEU A 95 3.05 -10.07 -13.19
N ASN A 96 3.96 -9.25 -12.68
CA ASN A 96 4.04 -7.83 -13.02
C ASN A 96 4.52 -7.64 -14.48
N PRO A 97 3.68 -7.08 -15.39
CA PRO A 97 4.07 -6.85 -16.78
C PRO A 97 4.73 -5.48 -17.02
N LEU A 98 4.76 -4.60 -16.01
CA LEU A 98 5.14 -3.20 -16.16
C LEU A 98 6.66 -3.02 -16.14
N SER A 99 7.24 -2.63 -17.28
CA SER A 99 8.70 -2.47 -17.45
C SER A 99 9.31 -1.36 -16.59
N TYR A 100 8.50 -0.38 -16.16
CA TYR A 100 8.93 0.75 -15.34
C TYR A 100 8.82 0.48 -13.83
N SER A 101 8.40 -0.71 -13.41
CA SER A 101 8.16 -1.04 -11.99
C SER A 101 8.96 -2.26 -11.55
N LEU A 102 9.67 -2.14 -10.44
CA LEU A 102 10.37 -3.24 -9.79
C LEU A 102 9.47 -4.06 -8.83
N ALA A 103 8.19 -3.68 -8.70
CA ALA A 103 7.24 -4.44 -7.88
C ALA A 103 7.10 -5.88 -8.38
N ARG A 104 6.78 -6.80 -7.47
CA ARG A 104 6.60 -8.21 -7.79
C ARG A 104 5.27 -8.70 -7.25
N ALA A 105 4.55 -9.44 -8.09
CA ALA A 105 3.39 -10.23 -7.72
C ALA A 105 3.70 -11.67 -8.14
N VAL A 106 3.80 -12.59 -7.18
CA VAL A 106 4.34 -13.95 -7.38
C VAL A 106 3.35 -14.98 -6.85
#